data_AF-A0A4Y2LDF0-F1
#
_entry.id   AF-A0A4Y2LDF0-F1
#
_cell.length_a   1.000
_cell.length_b   1.000
_cell.length_c   1.000
_cell.angle_alpha   90.00
_cell.angle_beta   90.00
_cell.angle_gamma   90.00
#
_symmetry.space_group_name_H-M   'P 1'
#
loop_
_entity.id
_entity.type
_entity.pdbx_description
1 polymer ?
#
loop_
_entity_poly.entity_id
_entity_poly.type
_entity_poly.pdbx_seq_one_letter_code
_entity_poly.pdbx_strand_id
1 'polypeptide(L)'
;MFLKDAVQNPTIIVDLPDIDESTLRSLLLYIYKDVVEDLEFGNAMELYQAADKYQLTDLKNICAKVLVGNLCRSSIFQVLSFANIYQDDKMKKAAQDFISDIDNDFTSSDEWQDFKKRNLELAMETMEYMFSRKRIKIDN
;
A
#
# COMPACT_ATOMS: atom_id res chain seq x y z
N MET A 1 -23.33 7.45 4.38
CA MET A 1 -23.78 6.09 4.74
C MET A 1 -24.95 6.17 5.71
N PHE A 2 -24.73 6.55 6.98
CA PHE A 2 -25.77 6.45 8.02
C PHE A 2 -26.95 7.44 7.95
N LEU A 3 -26.75 8.64 7.40
CA LEU A 3 -27.77 9.71 7.44
C LEU A 3 -29.02 9.42 6.59
N LYS A 4 -28.92 8.56 5.57
CA LYS A 4 -30.06 8.22 4.72
C LYS A 4 -30.96 7.14 5.33
N ASP A 5 -30.38 6.24 6.12
CA ASP A 5 -31.09 5.06 6.64
C ASP A 5 -31.69 5.29 8.04
N ALA A 6 -31.15 6.24 8.81
CA ALA A 6 -31.59 6.55 10.17
C ALA A 6 -32.98 7.19 10.26
N VAL A 7 -33.50 7.69 9.14
CA VAL A 7 -34.83 8.32 9.07
C VAL A 7 -35.96 7.28 9.15
N GLN A 8 -35.68 6.01 8.84
CA GLN A 8 -36.71 4.97 8.70
C GLN A 8 -36.65 3.88 9.78
N ASN A 9 -35.50 3.68 10.43
CA ASN A 9 -35.33 2.71 11.51
C ASN A 9 -34.43 3.26 12.63
N PRO A 10 -34.79 3.05 13.91
CA PRO A 10 -33.98 3.52 15.03
C PRO A 10 -32.67 2.72 15.20
N THR A 11 -32.58 1.52 14.61
CA THR A 11 -31.40 0.67 14.65
C THR A 11 -30.94 0.36 13.23
N ILE A 12 -29.69 0.71 12.93
CA ILE A 12 -29.02 0.35 11.67
C ILE A 12 -27.94 -0.67 12.00
N ILE A 13 -28.05 -1.86 11.41
CA ILE A 13 -27.00 -2.87 11.46
C ILE A 13 -26.22 -2.75 10.15
N VAL A 14 -24.90 -2.58 10.25
CA VAL A 14 -24.01 -2.54 9.09
C VAL A 14 -23.14 -3.77 9.13
N ASP A 15 -23.24 -4.59 8.08
CA ASP A 15 -22.40 -5.76 7.89
C ASP A 15 -21.13 -5.38 7.12
N LEU A 16 -19.97 -5.81 7.61
CA LEU A 16 -18.64 -5.46 7.09
C LEU A 16 -17.82 -6.75 6.82
N PRO A 17 -18.21 -7.58 5.84
CA PRO A 17 -17.59 -8.90 5.63
C PRO A 17 -16.14 -8.83 5.14
N ASP A 18 -15.73 -7.70 4.55
CA ASP A 18 -14.39 -7.53 3.97
C ASP A 18 -13.34 -7.05 4.98
N ILE A 19 -13.69 -6.96 6.28
CA ILE A 19 -12.82 -6.40 7.32
C ILE A 19 -12.87 -7.34 8.51
N ASP A 20 -11.71 -7.85 8.89
CA ASP A 20 -11.58 -8.66 10.09
C ASP A 20 -11.74 -7.83 11.37
N GLU A 21 -11.99 -8.53 12.48
CA GLU A 21 -12.23 -7.90 13.78
C GLU A 21 -11.08 -6.98 14.23
N SER A 22 -9.83 -7.36 13.96
CA SER A 22 -8.65 -6.62 14.42
C SER A 22 -8.44 -5.34 13.62
N THR A 23 -8.66 -5.40 12.30
CA THR A 23 -8.63 -4.22 11.43
C THR A 23 -9.78 -3.27 11.76
N LEU A 24 -10.99 -3.79 11.98
CA LEU A 24 -12.14 -2.97 12.36
C LEU A 24 -11.91 -2.27 13.70
N ARG A 25 -11.36 -2.98 14.68
CA ARG A 25 -11.01 -2.40 15.99
C ARG A 25 -10.00 -1.26 15.84
N SER A 26 -8.96 -1.45 15.04
CA SER A 26 -7.93 -0.43 14.77
C SER A 26 -8.52 0.79 14.07
N LEU A 27 -9.38 0.56 13.08
CA LEU A 27 -10.11 1.61 12.37
C LEU A 27 -10.99 2.45 13.33
N LEU A 28 -11.76 1.79 14.19
CA LEU A 28 -12.61 2.46 15.18
C LEU A 28 -11.79 3.21 16.23
N LEU A 29 -10.67 2.62 16.68
CA LEU A 29 -9.77 3.29 17.61
C LEU A 29 -9.24 4.59 17.01
N TYR A 30 -8.83 4.56 15.74
CA TYR A 30 -8.42 5.76 15.02
C TYR A 30 -9.55 6.78 14.92
N ILE A 31 -10.75 6.37 14.47
CA ILE A 31 -11.89 7.28 14.30
C ILE A 31 -12.27 7.99 15.61
N TYR A 32 -12.26 7.28 16.73
CA TYR A 32 -12.73 7.81 18.02
C TYR A 32 -11.64 8.44 18.88
N LYS A 33 -10.38 8.09 18.68
CA LYS A 33 -9.27 8.54 19.55
C LYS A 33 -8.09 9.15 18.80
N ASP A 34 -8.07 9.11 17.47
CA ASP A 34 -6.92 9.50 16.63
C ASP A 34 -5.64 8.73 17.01
N VAL A 35 -5.80 7.46 17.40
CA VAL A 35 -4.71 6.58 17.84
C VAL A 35 -4.64 5.35 16.95
N VAL A 36 -3.41 4.96 16.60
CA VAL A 36 -3.09 3.67 15.95
C VAL A 36 -2.05 2.96 16.81
N GLU A 37 -2.36 1.74 17.24
CA GLU A 37 -1.51 0.91 18.11
C GLU A 37 -0.94 -0.27 17.31
N ASP A 38 0.28 -0.70 17.65
CA ASP A 38 0.92 -1.93 17.14
C ASP A 38 0.88 -2.09 15.61
N LEU A 39 1.12 -1.01 14.86
CA LEU A 39 1.09 -1.02 13.40
C LEU A 39 2.39 -1.59 12.81
N GLU A 40 2.31 -2.80 12.27
CA GLU A 40 3.38 -3.53 11.59
C GLU A 40 3.04 -3.76 10.11
N PHE A 41 3.93 -4.38 9.35
CA PHE A 41 3.75 -4.54 7.90
C PHE A 41 2.44 -5.27 7.52
N GLY A 42 2.09 -6.34 8.22
CA GLY A 42 0.90 -7.16 7.91
C GLY A 42 -0.41 -6.40 8.13
N ASN A 43 -0.66 -5.97 9.36
CA ASN A 43 -1.88 -5.23 9.70
C ASN A 43 -1.92 -3.82 9.09
N ALA A 44 -0.78 -3.22 8.73
CA ALA A 44 -0.76 -1.96 7.98
C ALA A 44 -1.35 -2.09 6.58
N MET A 45 -1.17 -3.24 5.89
CA MET A 45 -1.84 -3.45 4.60
C MET A 45 -3.35 -3.49 4.79
N GLU A 46 -3.85 -4.32 5.69
CA GLU A 46 -5.29 -4.49 5.94
C GLU A 46 -5.95 -3.17 6.38
N LEU A 47 -5.31 -2.46 7.32
CA LEU A 47 -5.78 -1.16 7.80
C LEU A 47 -5.72 -0.09 6.71
N TYR A 48 -4.72 -0.12 5.83
CA TYR A 48 -4.67 0.75 4.66
C TYR A 48 -5.88 0.51 3.75
N GLN A 49 -6.22 -0.75 3.46
CA GLN A 49 -7.36 -1.09 2.58
C GLN A 49 -8.68 -0.58 3.18
N ALA A 50 -8.86 -0.77 4.49
CA ALA A 50 -10.02 -0.25 5.21
C ALA A 50 -10.04 1.29 5.18
N ALA A 51 -8.91 1.94 5.46
CA ALA A 51 -8.80 3.39 5.44
C ALA A 51 -9.11 3.99 4.06
N ASP A 52 -8.65 3.35 2.99
CA ASP A 52 -8.97 3.75 1.61
C ASP A 52 -10.47 3.59 1.31
N LYS A 53 -11.05 2.44 1.67
CA LYS A 53 -12.49 2.15 1.48
C LYS A 53 -13.40 3.16 2.17
N TYR A 54 -13.05 3.58 3.39
CA TYR A 54 -13.81 4.59 4.14
C TYR A 54 -13.30 6.02 3.97
N GLN A 55 -12.37 6.25 3.03
CA GLN A 55 -11.86 7.58 2.68
C GLN A 55 -11.21 8.32 3.87
N LEU A 56 -10.57 7.57 4.77
CA LEU A 56 -9.77 8.09 5.88
C LEU A 56 -8.34 8.35 5.40
N THR A 57 -8.15 9.45 4.66
CA THR A 57 -6.89 9.76 3.97
C THR A 57 -5.70 9.84 4.91
N ASP A 58 -5.86 10.39 6.12
CA ASP A 58 -4.75 10.52 7.07
C ASP A 58 -4.29 9.16 7.62
N LEU A 59 -5.24 8.28 7.98
CA LEU A 59 -4.93 6.90 8.37
C LEU A 59 -4.27 6.12 7.24
N LYS A 60 -4.78 6.27 6.01
CA LYS A 60 -4.18 5.68 4.80
C LYS A 60 -2.71 6.11 4.66
N ASN A 61 -2.43 7.41 4.85
CA ASN A 61 -1.06 7.95 4.81
C ASN A 61 -0.17 7.41 5.94
N ILE A 62 -0.71 7.21 7.15
CA ILE A 62 0.02 6.61 8.27
C ILE A 62 0.43 5.17 7.91
N CYS A 63 -0.51 4.37 7.41
CA CYS A 63 -0.24 3.00 6.98
C CYS A 63 0.80 2.96 5.84
N ALA A 64 0.67 3.86 4.86
CA ALA A 64 1.61 3.96 3.76
C ALA A 64 3.06 4.21 4.22
N LYS A 65 3.24 5.09 5.21
CA LYS A 65 4.57 5.37 5.79
C LYS A 65 5.18 4.13 6.45
N VAL A 66 4.38 3.33 7.14
CA VAL A 66 4.86 2.07 7.75
C VAL A 66 5.26 1.07 6.67
N LEU A 67 4.45 0.90 5.62
CA LEU A 67 4.75 -0.02 4.52
C LEU A 67 6.02 0.38 3.76
N VAL A 68 6.18 1.67 3.45
CA VAL A 68 7.40 2.19 2.80
C VAL A 68 8.61 2.08 3.72
N GLY A 69 8.46 2.40 5.01
CA GLY A 69 9.53 2.31 6.01
C GLY A 69 10.04 0.89 6.26
N ASN A 70 9.23 -0.13 5.95
CA ASN A 70 9.56 -1.55 6.07
C ASN A 70 9.88 -2.22 4.71
N LEU A 71 10.17 -1.42 3.68
CA LEU A 71 10.60 -1.96 2.39
C LEU A 71 11.90 -2.75 2.55
N CYS A 72 11.86 -3.99 2.08
CA CYS A 72 13.03 -4.86 1.95
C CYS A 72 12.86 -5.78 0.75
N ARG A 73 13.91 -6.54 0.41
CA ARG A 73 13.92 -7.40 -0.79
C ARG A 73 12.78 -8.41 -0.82
N SER A 74 12.34 -8.94 0.33
CA SER A 74 11.23 -9.89 0.40
C SER A 74 9.86 -9.22 0.26
N SER A 75 9.70 -7.97 0.67
CA SER A 75 8.40 -7.27 0.68
C SER A 75 8.19 -6.35 -0.55
N ILE A 76 9.24 -6.00 -1.28
CA ILE A 76 9.19 -4.92 -2.27
C ILE A 76 8.18 -5.13 -3.39
N PHE A 77 8.09 -6.35 -3.93
CA PHE A 77 7.14 -6.64 -5.01
C PHE A 77 5.69 -6.67 -4.53
N GLN A 78 5.48 -7.05 -3.27
CA GLN A 78 4.17 -6.99 -2.65
C GLN A 78 3.75 -5.52 -2.47
N VAL A 79 4.63 -4.68 -1.93
CA VAL A 79 4.37 -3.23 -1.77
C VAL A 79 4.16 -2.55 -3.12
N LEU A 80 4.99 -2.86 -4.12
CA LEU A 80 4.87 -2.29 -5.46
C LEU A 80 3.52 -2.65 -6.10
N SER A 81 3.11 -3.92 -6.02
CA SER A 81 1.82 -4.38 -6.54
C SER A 81 0.66 -3.73 -5.78
N PHE A 82 0.77 -3.66 -4.46
CA PHE A 82 -0.23 -3.04 -3.59
C PHE A 82 -0.41 -1.56 -3.92
N ALA A 83 0.69 -0.80 -4.02
CA ALA A 83 0.66 0.61 -4.40
C ALA A 83 0.02 0.82 -5.78
N ASN A 84 0.28 -0.07 -6.73
CA ASN A 84 -0.33 0.00 -8.05
C ASN A 84 -1.85 -0.24 -8.01
N ILE A 85 -2.31 -1.24 -7.24
CA ILE A 85 -3.74 -1.54 -7.08
C ILE A 85 -4.49 -0.35 -6.48
N TYR A 86 -3.90 0.28 -5.46
CA TYR A 86 -4.50 1.41 -4.74
C TYR A 86 -4.14 2.78 -5.32
N GLN A 87 -3.48 2.82 -6.47
CA GLN A 87 -3.05 4.03 -7.17
C GLN A 87 -2.30 5.02 -6.24
N ASP A 88 -1.46 4.49 -5.35
CA ASP A 88 -0.61 5.30 -4.47
C ASP A 88 0.73 5.54 -5.16
N ASP A 89 0.79 6.60 -5.95
CA ASP A 89 1.98 6.96 -6.72
C ASP A 89 3.20 7.26 -5.82
N LYS A 90 2.99 7.74 -4.59
CA LYS A 90 4.10 8.01 -3.66
C LYS A 90 4.71 6.72 -3.17
N MET A 91 3.88 5.76 -2.76
CA MET A 91 4.33 4.43 -2.34
C MET A 91 4.93 3.66 -3.52
N LYS A 92 4.31 3.72 -4.70
CA LYS A 92 4.80 3.08 -5.92
C LYS A 92 6.19 3.61 -6.27
N LYS A 93 6.36 4.94 -6.28
CA LYS A 93 7.65 5.58 -6.52
C LYS A 93 8.69 5.16 -5.49
N ALA A 94 8.35 5.12 -4.20
CA ALA A 94 9.28 4.70 -3.15
C ALA A 94 9.76 3.24 -3.36
N ALA A 95 8.87 2.34 -3.76
CA ALA A 95 9.24 0.97 -4.10
C ALA A 95 10.12 0.91 -5.36
N GLN A 96 9.77 1.63 -6.42
CA GLN A 96 10.59 1.73 -7.65
C GLN A 96 11.97 2.34 -7.36
N ASP A 97 12.02 3.31 -6.45
CA ASP A 97 13.26 3.94 -6.02
C ASP A 97 14.16 2.95 -5.29
N PHE A 98 13.59 2.18 -4.36
CA PHE A 98 14.32 1.13 -3.67
C PHE A 98 14.83 0.08 -4.66
N ILE A 99 14.00 -0.40 -5.60
CA ILE A 99 14.42 -1.34 -6.65
C ILE A 99 15.62 -0.78 -7.44
N SER A 100 15.55 0.49 -7.82
CA SER A 100 16.58 1.15 -8.64
C SER A 100 17.92 1.31 -7.92
N ASP A 101 17.91 1.31 -6.59
CA ASP A 101 19.10 1.43 -5.75
C ASP A 101 19.67 0.06 -5.31
N ILE A 102 18.95 -1.05 -5.55
CA ILE A 102 19.52 -2.40 -5.40
C ILE A 102 20.60 -2.60 -6.49
N ASP A 103 21.63 -3.37 -6.13
CA ASP A 103 22.75 -3.71 -6.99
C ASP A 103 22.32 -4.24 -8.37
N ASN A 104 23.14 -4.01 -9.40
CA ASN A 104 22.74 -4.17 -10.81
C ASN A 104 22.26 -5.58 -11.20
N ASP A 105 22.54 -6.61 -10.40
CA ASP A 105 22.07 -7.99 -10.62
C ASP A 105 20.63 -8.24 -10.16
N PHE A 106 19.92 -7.25 -9.60
CA PHE A 106 18.53 -7.42 -9.17
C PHE A 106 17.60 -7.86 -10.31
N THR A 107 17.81 -7.36 -11.52
CA THR A 107 17.00 -7.74 -12.69
C THR A 107 17.26 -9.18 -13.17
N SER A 108 18.34 -9.81 -12.67
CA SER A 108 18.68 -11.21 -12.93
C SER A 108 18.13 -12.15 -11.86
N SER A 109 17.54 -11.63 -10.79
CA SER A 109 17.06 -12.42 -9.65
C SER A 109 15.77 -13.18 -9.97
N ASP A 110 15.59 -14.35 -9.36
CA ASP A 110 14.38 -15.17 -9.52
C ASP A 110 13.13 -14.41 -9.07
N GLU A 111 13.25 -13.59 -8.01
CA GLU A 111 12.14 -12.79 -7.49
C GLU A 111 11.64 -11.77 -8.54
N TRP A 112 12.56 -11.13 -9.28
CA TRP A 112 12.22 -10.25 -10.38
C TRP A 112 11.62 -11.00 -11.56
N GLN A 113 12.15 -12.18 -11.91
CA GLN A 113 11.59 -13.00 -12.98
C GLN A 113 10.17 -13.44 -12.68
N ASP A 114 9.89 -13.83 -11.45
CA ASP A 114 8.55 -14.26 -11.02
C ASP A 114 7.59 -13.08 -10.90
N PHE A 115 8.07 -11.91 -10.47
CA PHE A 115 7.28 -10.68 -10.53
C PHE A 115 6.86 -10.34 -11.97
N LYS A 116 7.80 -10.35 -12.93
CA LYS A 116 7.50 -10.11 -14.35
C LYS A 116 6.45 -11.05 -14.93
N LYS A 117 6.52 -12.34 -14.60
CA LYS A 117 5.54 -13.34 -15.08
C LYS A 117 4.13 -13.05 -14.56
N ARG A 118 4.03 -12.58 -13.32
CA ARG A 118 2.75 -12.27 -12.67
C ARG A 118 2.19 -10.91 -13.10
N ASN A 119 3.04 -9.93 -13.34
CA ASN A 119 2.63 -8.56 -13.66
C ASN A 119 3.60 -7.90 -14.65
N LEU A 120 3.44 -8.21 -15.94
CA LEU A 120 4.33 -7.73 -17.00
C LEU A 120 4.27 -6.21 -17.17
N GLU A 121 3.06 -5.63 -17.11
CA GLU A 121 2.85 -4.19 -17.31
C GLU A 121 3.56 -3.37 -16.21
N LEU A 122 3.33 -3.71 -14.94
CA LEU A 122 3.99 -3.01 -13.83
C LEU A 122 5.50 -3.22 -13.81
N ALA A 123 5.97 -4.40 -14.26
CA ALA A 123 7.39 -4.64 -14.40
C ALA A 123 8.03 -3.81 -15.53
N MET A 124 7.34 -3.65 -16.67
CA MET A 124 7.79 -2.78 -17.75
C MET A 124 7.84 -1.32 -17.31
N GLU A 125 6.79 -0.82 -16.66
CA GLU A 125 6.76 0.53 -16.09
C GLU A 125 7.94 0.75 -15.13
N THR A 126 8.21 -0.24 -14.27
CA THR A 126 9.32 -0.18 -13.33
C THR A 126 10.69 -0.20 -14.03
N MET A 127 10.84 -0.94 -15.14
CA MET A 127 12.05 -0.87 -15.95
C MET A 127 12.25 0.51 -16.58
N GLU A 128 11.20 1.08 -17.18
CA GLU A 128 11.25 2.41 -17.78
C GLU A 128 11.63 3.48 -16.76
N TYR A 129 11.10 3.36 -15.53
CA TYR A 129 11.48 4.18 -14.39
C TYR A 129 12.98 4.06 -14.06
N MET A 130 13.48 2.83 -13.92
CA MET A 130 14.90 2.56 -13.64
C MET A 130 15.83 3.18 -14.70
N PHE A 131 15.50 3.03 -15.99
CA PHE A 131 16.29 3.61 -17.09
C PHE A 131 16.30 5.14 -17.05
N SER A 132 15.15 5.75 -16.79
CA SER A 132 15.01 7.21 -16.71
C SER A 132 15.81 7.77 -15.53
N ARG A 133 15.78 7.10 -14.37
CA ARG A 133 16.54 7.52 -13.19
C ARG A 133 18.05 7.40 -13.37
N LYS A 134 18.53 6.36 -14.05
CA LYS A 134 19.96 6.20 -14.37
C LYS A 134 20.49 7.31 -15.28
N ARG A 135 19.72 7.76 -16.28
CA ARG A 135 20.09 8.90 -17.14
C ARG A 135 20.27 10.19 -16.32
N ILE A 136 19.34 10.49 -15.42
CA ILE A 136 19.41 11.68 -14.55
C ILE A 136 20.66 11.68 -13.65
N LYS A 137 21.12 10.50 -13.18
CA LYS A 137 22.35 10.39 -12.38
C LYS A 137 23.64 10.57 -13.21
N ILE A 138 23.59 10.39 -14.53
CA ILE A 138 24.76 10.57 -15.43
C ILE A 138 24.91 12.04 -15.85
N ASP A 139 23.80 12.77 -15.93
CA ASP A 139 23.77 14.17 -16.38
C ASP A 139 24.04 15.20 -15.25
N ASN A 140 24.24 14.77 -14.00
CA ASN A 140 24.57 15.61 -12.83
C ASN A 140 25.95 15.27 -12.27
#